data_AF-A0A4V1C748-F1
#
_entry.id   AF-A0A4V1C748-F1
#
_cell.length_a   1.000
_cell.length_b   1.000
_cell.length_c   1.000
_cell.angle_alpha   90.00
_cell.angle_beta   90.00
_cell.angle_gamma   90.00
#
_symmetry.space_group_name_H-M   'P 1'
#
loop_
_entity.id
_entity.type
_entity.pdbx_description
1 polymer ?
#
loop_
_entity_poly.entity_id
_entity_poly.type
_entity_poly.pdbx_seq_one_letter_code
_entity_poly.pdbx_strand_id
1 'polypeptide(L)'
;MATAVRICVCGDEGTGKSSLIASLVKDVFVASKIQPVLPQITIPPNIGTPENVVTTIVDTSARPQDRTTLRKEIRKSNVIMLVYSDHYSYERVALFWMPYFRSLGVNVPVVLCANKSDLAREASQGGDGGFTQVADEEMLPVMAEFREIDSCVRSSAKEHRNVVEAFFLCQKAVTHPIAPLYDYKEAKLKPACINALKRIFYLSDKDQDGYLNDREMHEFQARSFDKPLKPEELENIKTTIAKAIPGSRIDLGVDLPGFLQLNKLYAEKGRHETIWTILRQYHYTDSLSLQDSFLHPKFDVPEYASAELSPAGYRFFVDLFLLFDKDNDGGLNDAELAAMFAPTPGLPHSWSETSFPSSTVRNEAGHITLQGWLAQWSMTTFVEPKTTLEYLAYLGFEPPTPRDTITAALKITKPRKRRRKPGRVERNVVLCYIIGASGAGKSSLLDAFLNRPFEPLYHPTIKPRRAVNSVELQGGKQCYLILEELGELEPAILENQAKLDACDLICYAYDSSDPDSFSHIENLRRRHPQLDDLPAIYTALKADRDKTTQRSELQPDAYTSSLNMSTPLHVSVTWSSISELFVALAEAATNPSTAFPKSEEPPADRTSLYVALGATACAAAAAFMIWRRSTNSL
;
A
#
# COMPACT_ATOMS: atom_id res chain seq x y z
N MET A 1 0.21 12.65 11.87
CA MET A 1 0.73 13.84 12.56
C MET A 1 -0.34 14.35 13.50
N ALA A 2 0.03 14.65 14.75
CA ALA A 2 -0.85 15.40 15.65
C ALA A 2 -1.13 16.77 15.02
N THR A 3 -2.39 17.01 14.64
CA THR A 3 -2.83 18.27 14.03
C THR A 3 -2.96 19.40 15.05
N ALA A 4 -2.94 19.06 16.34
CA ALA A 4 -2.92 19.99 17.45
C ALA A 4 -2.13 19.41 18.63
N VAL A 5 -1.38 20.27 19.33
CA VAL A 5 -0.67 19.96 20.56
C VAL A 5 -1.30 20.75 21.70
N ARG A 6 -1.70 20.06 22.77
CA ARG A 6 -2.21 20.67 24.00
C ARG A 6 -1.18 20.55 25.14
N ILE A 7 -0.56 21.67 25.48
CA ILE A 7 0.42 21.84 26.55
C ILE A 7 -0.31 22.22 27.85
N CYS A 8 -0.17 21.40 28.89
CA CYS A 8 -0.63 21.74 30.23
C CYS A 8 0.55 22.23 31.08
N VAL A 9 0.50 23.49 31.52
CA VAL A 9 1.56 24.09 32.32
C VAL A 9 1.27 23.86 33.80
N CYS A 10 2.08 23.03 34.44
CA CYS A 10 1.95 22.55 35.81
C CYS A 10 3.13 23.03 36.67
N GLY A 11 3.00 22.94 37.99
CA GLY A 11 4.06 23.33 38.93
C GLY A 11 3.50 24.04 40.16
N ASP A 12 4.32 24.15 41.21
CA ASP A 12 3.89 24.71 42.49
C ASP A 12 3.55 26.21 42.41
N GLU A 13 2.91 26.73 43.45
CA GLU A 13 2.59 28.16 43.53
C GLU A 13 3.88 28.99 43.55
N GLY A 14 3.90 30.09 42.79
CA GLY A 14 5.07 30.97 42.73
C GLY A 14 6.17 30.57 41.75
N THR A 15 6.10 29.42 41.05
CA THR A 15 7.14 29.01 40.08
C THR A 15 7.20 29.83 38.78
N GLY A 16 6.23 30.72 38.56
CA GLY A 16 6.21 31.66 37.43
C GLY A 16 5.56 31.14 36.15
N LYS A 17 4.66 30.14 36.25
CA LYS A 17 3.87 29.57 35.14
C LYS A 17 3.20 30.63 34.26
N SER A 18 2.33 31.46 34.86
CA SER A 18 1.59 32.51 34.15
C SER A 18 2.52 33.58 33.56
N SER A 19 3.62 33.91 34.23
CA SER A 19 4.63 34.83 33.71
C SER A 19 5.35 34.27 32.49
N LEU A 20 5.66 32.97 32.47
CA LEU A 20 6.28 32.29 31.33
C LEU A 20 5.37 32.32 30.10
N ILE A 21 4.08 32.00 30.29
CA ILE A 21 3.07 32.03 29.22
C ILE A 21 2.84 33.46 28.73
N ALA A 22 2.72 34.45 29.63
CA ALA A 22 2.55 35.83 29.25
C ALA A 22 3.76 36.37 28.47
N SER A 23 4.98 35.98 28.86
CA SER A 23 6.22 36.34 28.18
C SER A 23 6.28 35.75 26.77
N LEU A 24 5.83 34.50 26.58
CA LEU A 24 5.71 33.89 25.24
C LEU A 24 4.74 34.68 24.32
N VAL A 25 3.58 35.08 24.85
CA VAL A 25 2.53 35.71 24.02
C VAL A 25 2.83 37.17 23.70
N LYS A 26 3.46 37.90 24.63
CA LYS A 26 3.71 39.34 24.50
C LYS A 26 5.12 39.69 24.04
N ASP A 27 6.01 38.70 23.93
CA ASP A 27 7.43 38.87 23.59
C ASP A 27 8.20 39.80 24.54
N VAL A 28 7.63 40.08 25.72
CA VAL A 28 8.14 41.02 26.72
C VAL A 28 7.70 40.57 28.11
N PHE A 29 8.55 40.76 29.13
CA PHE A 29 8.18 40.51 30.51
C PHE A 29 7.11 41.49 31.00
N VAL A 30 6.00 40.95 31.52
CA VAL A 30 4.92 41.75 32.10
C VAL A 30 5.25 42.03 33.57
N ALA A 31 5.75 43.24 33.85
CA ALA A 31 6.07 43.68 35.21
C ALA A 31 4.83 44.02 36.06
N SER A 32 3.66 44.20 35.45
CA SER A 32 2.40 44.44 36.16
C SER A 32 1.80 43.14 36.72
N LYS A 33 0.92 43.28 37.72
CA LYS A 33 0.30 42.12 38.40
C LYS A 33 -0.51 41.28 37.41
N ILE A 34 -0.05 40.06 37.14
CA ILE A 34 -0.71 39.09 36.24
C ILE A 34 -1.77 38.31 37.02
N GLN A 35 -2.81 37.84 36.33
CA GLN A 35 -3.78 36.91 36.92
C GLN A 35 -3.09 35.63 37.39
N PRO A 36 -3.55 34.99 38.49
CA PRO A 36 -2.94 33.76 39.01
C PRO A 36 -3.00 32.56 38.06
N VAL A 37 -3.98 32.54 37.15
CA VAL A 37 -4.14 31.56 36.07
C VAL A 37 -4.63 32.32 34.84
N LEU A 38 -3.94 32.15 33.71
CA LEU A 38 -4.35 32.76 32.44
C LEU A 38 -5.46 31.95 31.75
N PRO A 39 -6.32 32.60 30.94
CA PRO A 39 -7.23 31.86 30.07
C PRO A 39 -6.46 30.99 29.07
N GLN A 40 -7.12 29.96 28.56
CA GLN A 40 -6.55 29.09 27.52
C GLN A 40 -6.13 29.92 26.31
N ILE A 41 -4.90 29.71 25.85
CA ILE A 41 -4.35 30.38 24.68
C ILE A 41 -4.20 29.35 23.56
N THR A 42 -4.64 29.71 22.35
CA THR A 42 -4.43 28.90 21.16
C THR A 42 -3.58 29.70 20.17
N ILE A 43 -2.40 29.19 19.90
CA ILE A 43 -1.45 29.74 18.93
C ILE A 43 -1.71 29.00 17.60
N PRO A 44 -2.13 29.71 16.53
CA PRO A 44 -2.33 29.11 15.22
C PRO A 44 -0.99 28.69 14.61
N PRO A 45 -1.01 27.77 13.64
CA PRO A 45 0.19 27.39 12.91
C PRO A 45 0.68 28.59 12.11
N ASN A 46 1.85 29.13 12.47
CA ASN A 46 2.48 30.25 11.80
C ASN A 46 3.75 29.78 11.08
N ILE A 47 4.15 30.52 10.04
CA ILE A 47 5.38 30.31 9.24
C ILE A 47 6.66 30.33 10.12
N GLY A 48 6.59 30.82 11.36
CA GLY A 48 7.68 30.86 12.35
C GLY A 48 7.55 29.91 13.54
N THR A 49 6.47 29.11 13.66
CA THR A 49 6.39 28.05 14.68
C THR A 49 6.94 26.75 14.09
N PRO A 50 7.85 26.05 14.78
CA PRO A 50 8.35 24.77 14.31
C PRO A 50 7.18 23.80 14.09
N GLU A 51 7.13 23.20 12.91
CA GLU A 51 6.21 22.12 12.51
C GLU A 51 4.74 22.46 12.16
N ASN A 52 4.35 23.74 12.06
CA ASN A 52 3.00 24.12 11.58
C ASN A 52 1.83 23.45 12.35
N VAL A 53 1.96 23.26 13.67
CA VAL A 53 0.92 22.63 14.50
C VAL A 53 0.17 23.66 15.35
N VAL A 54 -1.16 23.52 15.43
CA VAL A 54 -1.99 24.33 16.34
C VAL A 54 -1.60 24.01 17.78
N THR A 55 -1.14 25.01 18.54
CA THR A 55 -0.68 24.80 19.92
C THR A 55 -1.64 25.44 20.91
N THR A 56 -2.21 24.63 21.79
CA THR A 56 -3.07 25.09 22.89
C THR A 56 -2.30 25.04 24.19
N ILE A 57 -2.17 26.17 24.88
CA ILE A 57 -1.48 26.30 26.15
C ILE A 57 -2.52 26.53 27.24
N VAL A 58 -2.48 25.69 28.27
CA VAL A 58 -3.38 25.77 29.43
C VAL A 58 -2.55 26.01 30.68
N ASP A 59 -2.74 27.18 31.27
CA ASP A 59 -2.20 27.52 32.59
C ASP A 59 -3.03 26.82 33.68
N THR A 60 -2.37 26.38 34.75
CA THR A 60 -3.05 25.67 35.84
C THR A 60 -2.63 26.17 37.22
N SER A 61 -3.51 25.96 38.19
CA SER A 61 -3.27 26.28 39.61
C SER A 61 -3.09 25.01 40.43
N ALA A 62 -2.09 25.01 41.31
CA ALA A 62 -1.83 23.95 42.27
C ALA A 62 -2.63 24.11 43.58
N ARG A 63 -3.49 25.15 43.69
CA ARG A 63 -4.26 25.43 44.91
C ARG A 63 -5.31 24.33 45.16
N PRO A 64 -5.62 24.00 46.43
CA PRO A 64 -6.57 22.93 46.77
C PRO A 64 -7.93 23.07 46.08
N GLN A 65 -8.43 24.30 45.96
CA GLN A 65 -9.70 24.63 45.30
C GLN A 65 -9.73 24.33 43.79
N ASP A 66 -8.58 24.38 43.11
CA ASP A 66 -8.48 24.21 41.65
C ASP A 66 -8.10 22.76 41.26
N ARG A 67 -7.93 21.87 42.25
CA ARG A 67 -7.40 20.51 42.06
C ARG A 67 -8.25 19.68 41.09
N THR A 68 -9.57 19.86 41.07
CA THR A 68 -10.46 19.16 40.14
C THR A 68 -10.22 19.61 38.70
N THR A 69 -10.04 20.90 38.47
CA THR A 69 -9.72 21.48 37.16
C THR A 69 -8.34 21.02 36.72
N LEU A 70 -7.32 21.09 37.60
CA LEU A 70 -5.97 20.61 37.32
C LEU A 70 -5.97 19.15 36.82
N ARG A 71 -6.70 18.25 37.50
CA ARG A 71 -6.82 16.84 37.08
C ARG A 71 -7.43 16.69 35.69
N LYS A 72 -8.46 17.48 35.38
CA LYS A 72 -9.14 17.46 34.09
C LYS A 72 -8.21 17.95 32.97
N GLU A 73 -7.46 19.01 33.22
CA GLU A 73 -6.56 19.60 32.24
C GLU A 73 -5.30 18.74 32.01
N ILE A 74 -4.78 18.05 33.05
CA ILE A 74 -3.70 17.07 32.93
C ILE A 74 -4.14 15.84 32.10
N ARG A 75 -5.35 15.32 32.30
CA ARG A 75 -5.84 14.16 31.53
C ARG A 75 -6.07 14.45 30.04
N LYS A 76 -6.26 15.72 29.69
CA LYS A 76 -6.49 16.18 28.31
C LYS A 76 -5.23 16.60 27.58
N SER A 77 -4.08 16.69 28.25
CA SER A 77 -2.85 17.19 27.62
C SER A 77 -2.20 16.13 26.75
N ASN A 78 -1.53 16.59 25.69
CA ASN A 78 -0.60 15.76 24.93
C ASN A 78 0.81 15.82 25.52
N VAL A 79 1.13 16.89 26.27
CA VAL A 79 2.41 17.12 26.94
C VAL A 79 2.21 17.99 28.18
N ILE A 80 2.99 17.74 29.22
CA ILE A 80 2.99 18.53 30.45
C ILE A 80 4.28 19.33 30.51
N MET A 81 4.18 20.65 30.66
CA MET A 81 5.33 21.48 31.01
C MET A 81 5.34 21.66 32.53
N LEU A 82 6.27 21.03 33.23
CA LEU A 82 6.38 21.10 34.69
C LEU A 82 7.40 22.17 35.08
N VAL A 83 6.89 23.27 35.62
CA VAL A 83 7.68 24.46 35.98
C VAL A 83 8.09 24.43 37.44
N TYR A 84 9.39 24.51 37.69
CA TYR A 84 10.00 24.67 39.01
C TYR A 84 10.93 25.89 39.00
N SER A 85 11.25 26.46 40.17
CA SER A 85 12.08 27.68 40.24
C SER A 85 13.02 27.77 41.43
N ASP A 86 12.91 26.86 42.39
CA ASP A 86 13.70 26.84 43.63
C ASP A 86 13.92 25.40 44.09
N HIS A 87 14.73 25.22 45.14
CA HIS A 87 15.05 23.90 45.66
C HIS A 87 13.81 23.13 46.14
N TYR A 88 12.84 23.81 46.76
CA TYR A 88 11.59 23.20 47.22
C TYR A 88 10.74 22.64 46.07
N SER A 89 10.51 23.45 45.02
CA SER A 89 9.74 23.01 43.85
C SER A 89 10.48 21.96 43.02
N TYR A 90 11.82 21.96 43.04
CA TYR A 90 12.66 20.92 42.46
C TYR A 90 12.44 19.56 43.14
N GLU A 91 12.55 19.46 44.48
CA GLU A 91 12.35 18.19 45.20
C GLU A 91 10.95 17.60 44.95
N ARG A 92 9.95 18.49 44.81
CA ARG A 92 8.57 18.11 44.53
C ARG A 92 8.34 17.54 43.13
N VAL A 93 9.27 17.70 42.19
CA VAL A 93 9.19 17.05 40.88
C VAL A 93 9.10 15.52 41.06
N ALA A 94 10.10 14.95 41.71
CA ALA A 94 10.19 13.50 41.95
C ALA A 94 9.23 13.02 43.05
N LEU A 95 9.08 13.79 44.14
CA LEU A 95 8.33 13.36 45.32
C LEU A 95 6.81 13.53 45.19
N PHE A 96 6.34 14.45 44.35
CA PHE A 96 4.92 14.77 44.25
C PHE A 96 4.41 14.73 42.80
N TRP A 97 4.96 15.56 41.90
CA TRP A 97 4.36 15.80 40.59
C TRP A 97 4.38 14.56 39.70
N MET A 98 5.54 13.89 39.57
CA MET A 98 5.64 12.68 38.74
C MET A 98 4.78 11.51 39.28
N PRO A 99 4.82 11.16 40.58
CA PRO A 99 3.89 10.19 41.16
C PRO A 99 2.42 10.60 40.99
N TYR A 100 2.12 11.89 41.09
CA TYR A 100 0.76 12.40 40.90
C TYR A 100 0.26 12.19 39.47
N PHE A 101 1.06 12.47 38.44
CA PHE A 101 0.69 12.20 37.05
C PHE A 101 0.42 10.71 36.81
N ARG A 102 1.28 9.84 37.32
CA ARG A 102 1.09 8.38 37.27
C ARG A 102 -0.20 7.94 37.96
N SER A 103 -0.52 8.51 39.14
CA SER A 103 -1.76 8.21 39.87
C SER A 103 -3.03 8.59 39.11
N LEU A 104 -2.94 9.52 38.16
CA LEU A 104 -4.05 9.92 37.29
C LEU A 104 -4.19 9.05 36.05
N GLY A 105 -3.28 8.09 35.83
CA GLY A 105 -3.21 7.26 34.62
C GLY A 105 -2.67 8.00 33.41
N VAL A 106 -1.96 9.13 33.61
CA VAL A 106 -1.44 9.95 32.53
C VAL A 106 -0.01 9.53 32.18
N ASN A 107 0.18 9.12 30.93
CA ASN A 107 1.46 8.68 30.36
C ASN A 107 1.78 9.51 29.11
N VAL A 108 1.98 10.81 29.31
CA VAL A 108 2.32 11.77 28.26
C VAL A 108 3.70 12.36 28.57
N PRO A 109 4.46 12.84 27.57
CA PRO A 109 5.76 13.45 27.81
C PRO A 109 5.67 14.62 28.79
N VAL A 110 6.71 14.77 29.61
CA VAL A 110 6.91 15.86 30.56
C VAL A 110 8.18 16.62 30.19
N VAL A 111 8.05 17.93 29.98
CA VAL A 111 9.18 18.83 29.80
C VAL A 111 9.38 19.60 31.10
N LEU A 112 10.55 19.44 31.72
CA LEU A 112 10.92 20.17 32.93
C LEU A 112 11.39 21.57 32.56
N CYS A 113 10.83 22.59 33.20
CA CYS A 113 11.18 23.98 32.97
C CYS A 113 11.67 24.63 34.27
N ALA A 114 12.98 24.83 34.38
CA ALA A 114 13.61 25.54 35.49
C ALA A 114 13.51 27.05 35.24
N ASN A 115 12.42 27.66 35.68
CA ASN A 115 12.15 29.08 35.48
C ASN A 115 12.80 29.95 36.57
N LYS A 116 12.93 31.25 36.30
CA LYS A 116 13.64 32.24 37.14
C LYS A 116 15.16 32.01 37.23
N SER A 117 15.77 31.51 36.15
CA SER A 117 17.22 31.30 36.11
C SER A 117 18.04 32.58 36.33
N ASP A 118 17.42 33.76 36.18
CA ASP A 118 18.00 35.06 36.50
C ASP A 118 18.38 35.20 37.99
N LEU A 119 17.57 34.66 38.90
CA LEU A 119 17.83 34.74 40.36
C LEU A 119 19.04 33.89 40.78
N ALA A 120 19.30 32.79 40.09
CA ALA A 120 20.46 31.93 40.34
C ALA A 120 21.78 32.59 39.88
N ARG A 121 21.74 33.51 38.90
CA ARG A 121 22.91 34.30 38.46
C ARG A 121 23.19 35.48 39.37
N GLU A 122 22.17 36.11 39.93
CA GLU A 122 22.34 37.18 40.91
C GLU A 122 23.04 36.64 42.18
N ALA A 123 22.78 35.39 42.56
CA ALA A 123 23.45 34.72 43.67
C ALA A 123 24.93 34.35 43.40
N SER A 124 25.35 34.17 42.14
CA SER A 124 26.70 33.75 41.76
C SER A 124 27.64 34.88 41.32
N GLN A 125 27.20 36.15 41.41
CA GLN A 125 28.11 37.31 41.24
C GLN A 125 29.03 37.55 42.46
N GLY A 126 28.93 36.73 43.51
CA GLY A 126 29.81 36.74 44.67
C GLY A 126 30.69 35.49 44.78
N GLY A 127 31.59 35.27 43.82
CA GLY A 127 32.68 34.29 43.95
C GLY A 127 32.41 32.89 43.39
N ASP A 128 33.27 32.51 42.45
CA ASP A 128 33.51 31.20 41.84
C ASP A 128 32.50 30.66 40.81
N GLY A 129 32.95 30.54 39.57
CA GLY A 129 32.17 30.25 38.35
C GLY A 129 31.73 28.79 38.18
N GLY A 130 31.44 28.07 39.26
CA GLY A 130 31.15 26.62 39.24
C GLY A 130 29.68 26.22 39.12
N PHE A 131 28.71 27.09 39.44
CA PHE A 131 27.30 26.65 39.63
C PHE A 131 26.49 26.48 38.33
N THR A 132 27.01 26.87 37.17
CA THR A 132 26.26 26.81 35.90
C THR A 132 26.15 25.40 35.31
N GLN A 133 27.03 24.47 35.72
CA GLN A 133 27.03 23.05 35.28
C GLN A 133 26.35 22.09 36.27
N VAL A 134 26.35 22.40 37.57
CA VAL A 134 25.92 21.48 38.64
C VAL A 134 24.42 21.12 38.60
N ALA A 135 23.55 22.08 38.28
CA ALA A 135 22.10 21.84 38.26
C ALA A 135 21.60 20.98 37.07
N ASP A 136 22.44 20.69 36.06
CA ASP A 136 22.09 19.75 34.98
C ASP A 136 22.44 18.32 35.40
N GLU A 137 23.51 18.13 36.19
CA GLU A 137 23.86 16.83 36.78
C GLU A 137 22.85 16.39 37.85
N GLU A 138 22.31 17.31 38.65
CA GLU A 138 21.31 17.01 39.69
C GLU A 138 19.97 16.48 39.13
N MET A 139 19.63 16.78 37.87
CA MET A 139 18.38 16.33 37.25
C MET A 139 18.52 14.99 36.51
N LEU A 140 19.76 14.56 36.20
CA LEU A 140 20.01 13.28 35.52
C LEU A 140 19.42 12.07 36.26
N PRO A 141 19.53 11.95 37.60
CA PRO A 141 18.92 10.83 38.33
C PRO A 141 17.40 10.81 38.19
N VAL A 142 16.76 11.99 38.27
CA VAL A 142 15.30 12.12 38.13
C VAL A 142 14.85 11.74 36.72
N MET A 143 15.57 12.19 35.68
CA MET A 143 15.28 11.80 34.29
C MET A 143 15.52 10.30 34.03
N ALA A 144 16.49 9.70 34.71
CA ALA A 144 16.74 8.26 34.63
C ALA A 144 15.62 7.44 35.30
N GLU A 145 15.07 7.94 36.42
CA GLU A 145 13.96 7.32 37.15
C GLU A 145 12.61 7.49 36.44
N PHE A 146 12.34 8.67 35.92
CA PHE A 146 11.06 9.05 35.30
C PHE A 146 11.20 9.18 33.78
N ARG A 147 10.94 8.08 33.07
CA ARG A 147 11.06 7.99 31.60
C ARG A 147 10.05 8.84 30.83
N GLU A 148 9.01 9.30 31.49
CA GLU A 148 8.06 10.27 30.94
C GLU A 148 8.70 11.66 30.79
N ILE A 149 9.80 11.94 31.50
CA ILE A 149 10.55 13.19 31.35
C ILE A 149 11.35 13.13 30.06
N ASP A 150 10.95 13.95 29.10
CA ASP A 150 11.53 14.01 27.76
C ASP A 150 12.79 14.90 27.75
N SER A 151 12.68 16.10 28.32
CA SER A 151 13.73 17.10 28.29
C SER A 151 13.65 18.04 29.50
N CYS A 152 14.77 18.72 29.79
CA CYS A 152 14.87 19.76 30.80
C CYS A 152 15.41 21.04 30.15
N VAL A 153 14.80 22.18 30.48
CA VAL A 153 15.18 23.49 29.96
C VAL A 153 15.22 24.51 31.09
N ARG A 154 16.28 25.33 31.12
CA ARG A 154 16.36 26.50 32.00
C ARG A 154 15.84 27.72 31.27
N SER A 155 14.95 28.47 31.91
CA SER A 155 14.33 29.64 31.33
C SER A 155 14.26 30.82 32.32
N SER A 156 14.12 32.02 31.78
CA SER A 156 13.76 33.20 32.56
C SER A 156 12.67 33.96 31.82
N ALA A 157 11.47 33.98 32.41
CA ALA A 157 10.40 34.84 31.90
C ALA A 157 10.77 36.33 31.92
N LYS A 158 11.62 36.76 32.87
CA LYS A 158 12.08 38.16 33.06
C LYS A 158 13.07 38.60 31.98
N GLU A 159 14.07 37.76 31.70
CA GLU A 159 15.08 38.02 30.66
C GLU A 159 14.64 37.53 29.27
N HIS A 160 13.44 36.96 29.15
CA HIS A 160 12.94 36.29 27.95
C HIS A 160 13.89 35.18 27.42
N ARG A 161 14.63 34.54 28.32
CA ARG A 161 15.62 33.51 27.99
C ARG A 161 14.96 32.15 27.86
N ASN A 162 15.18 31.46 26.74
CA ASN A 162 14.68 30.10 26.45
C ASN A 162 13.16 29.92 26.66
N VAL A 163 12.38 31.00 26.64
CA VAL A 163 10.92 30.93 26.79
C VAL A 163 10.35 30.21 25.57
N VAL A 164 10.67 30.67 24.36
CA VAL A 164 10.25 30.03 23.11
C VAL A 164 10.71 28.57 23.03
N GLU A 165 11.97 28.32 23.38
CA GLU A 165 12.56 26.96 23.38
C GLU A 165 11.78 26.00 24.29
N ALA A 166 11.34 26.43 25.47
CA ALA A 166 10.58 25.56 26.38
C ALA A 166 9.26 25.07 25.78
N PHE A 167 8.53 25.94 25.09
CA PHE A 167 7.30 25.56 24.40
C PHE A 167 7.57 24.77 23.12
N PHE A 168 8.66 25.05 22.42
CA PHE A 168 9.11 24.26 21.28
C PHE A 168 9.45 22.82 21.68
N LEU A 169 10.19 22.60 22.77
CA LEU A 169 10.47 21.27 23.30
C LEU A 169 9.19 20.50 23.65
N CYS A 170 8.16 21.19 24.16
CA CYS A 170 6.86 20.58 24.41
C CYS A 170 6.18 20.12 23.12
N GLN A 171 6.21 20.91 22.05
CA GLN A 171 5.69 20.51 20.74
C GLN A 171 6.46 19.30 20.21
N LYS A 172 7.80 19.37 20.24
CA LYS A 172 8.70 18.33 19.77
C LYS A 172 8.48 16.99 20.47
N ALA A 173 8.28 16.99 21.78
CA ALA A 173 8.03 15.75 22.54
C ALA A 173 6.76 15.01 22.09
N VAL A 174 5.79 15.73 21.52
CA VAL A 174 4.55 15.14 20.97
C VAL A 174 4.71 14.77 19.51
N THR A 175 5.37 15.62 18.73
CA THR A 175 5.51 15.42 17.29
C THR A 175 6.63 14.48 16.91
N HIS A 176 7.60 14.23 17.79
CA HIS A 176 8.74 13.35 17.56
C HIS A 176 8.97 12.41 18.75
N PRO A 177 7.97 11.59 19.15
CA PRO A 177 8.07 10.82 20.39
C PRO A 177 9.15 9.75 20.29
N ILE A 178 10.05 9.66 21.28
CA ILE A 178 11.09 8.63 21.33
C ILE A 178 10.55 7.25 21.78
N ALA A 179 9.46 7.24 22.55
CA ALA A 179 8.88 6.05 23.16
C ALA A 179 8.61 4.88 22.18
N PRO A 180 8.04 5.07 20.97
CA PRO A 180 7.86 3.98 20.00
C PRO A 180 9.17 3.52 19.33
N LEU A 181 10.21 4.36 19.31
CA LEU A 181 11.46 4.09 18.59
C LEU A 181 12.47 3.29 19.42
N TYR A 182 12.62 3.63 20.70
CA TYR A 182 13.73 3.17 21.52
C TYR A 182 13.27 2.69 22.90
N ASP A 183 13.88 1.61 23.38
CA ASP A 183 13.71 1.10 24.74
C ASP A 183 14.95 1.46 25.57
N TYR A 184 14.75 2.39 26.51
CA TYR A 184 15.80 2.83 27.41
C TYR A 184 16.25 1.80 28.46
N LYS A 185 15.42 0.79 28.76
CA LYS A 185 15.81 -0.27 29.70
C LYS A 185 16.81 -1.23 29.06
N GLU A 186 16.51 -1.62 27.83
CA GLU A 186 17.33 -2.55 27.05
C GLU A 186 18.45 -1.84 26.27
N ALA A 187 18.44 -0.51 26.25
CA ALA A 187 19.31 0.33 25.44
C ALA A 187 19.32 -0.11 23.95
N LYS A 188 18.13 -0.35 23.38
CA LYS A 188 17.93 -0.90 22.03
C LYS A 188 16.76 -0.23 21.31
N LEU A 189 16.84 -0.19 19.98
CA LEU A 189 15.69 0.15 19.14
C LEU A 189 14.60 -0.91 19.30
N LYS A 190 13.33 -0.49 19.29
CA LYS A 190 12.19 -1.40 19.39
C LYS A 190 12.01 -2.19 18.08
N PRO A 191 11.44 -3.41 18.13
CA PRO A 191 11.29 -4.27 16.93
C PRO A 191 10.56 -3.60 15.76
N ALA A 192 9.48 -2.85 16.02
CA ALA A 192 8.74 -2.14 14.97
C ALA A 192 9.61 -1.07 14.27
N CYS A 193 10.44 -0.35 15.02
CA CYS A 193 11.37 0.64 14.49
C CYS A 193 12.46 -0.03 13.65
N ILE A 194 13.01 -1.15 14.14
CA ILE A 194 13.98 -1.96 13.40
C ILE A 194 13.38 -2.44 12.07
N ASN A 195 12.16 -2.98 12.07
CA ASN A 195 11.51 -3.47 10.86
C ASN A 195 11.26 -2.34 9.86
N ALA A 196 10.83 -1.17 10.33
CA ALA A 196 10.64 0.00 9.48
C ALA A 196 11.95 0.46 8.82
N LEU A 197 13.03 0.57 9.62
CA LEU A 197 14.36 0.93 9.14
C LEU A 197 14.97 -0.13 8.21
N LYS A 198 14.72 -1.42 8.44
CA LYS A 198 15.13 -2.51 7.54
C LYS A 198 14.53 -2.34 6.14
N ARG A 199 13.23 -2.05 6.06
CA ARG A 199 12.58 -1.76 4.78
C ARG A 199 13.15 -0.49 4.14
N ILE A 200 13.43 0.56 4.91
CA ILE A 200 14.03 1.79 4.38
C ILE A 200 15.41 1.53 3.81
N PHE A 201 16.23 0.74 4.50
CA PHE A 201 17.53 0.30 4.01
C PHE A 201 17.37 -0.45 2.69
N TYR A 202 16.49 -1.47 2.67
CA TYR A 202 16.18 -2.24 1.46
C TYR A 202 15.78 -1.35 0.28
N LEU A 203 14.99 -0.30 0.49
CA LEU A 203 14.57 0.60 -0.60
C LEU A 203 15.65 1.62 -1.03
N SER A 204 16.63 1.83 -0.17
CA SER A 204 17.77 2.74 -0.41
C SER A 204 18.93 2.03 -1.08
N ASP A 205 19.10 0.73 -0.84
CA ASP A 205 20.02 -0.16 -1.54
C ASP A 205 19.47 -0.44 -2.94
N LYS A 206 19.98 0.27 -3.96
CA LYS A 206 19.39 0.27 -5.31
C LYS A 206 19.86 -0.90 -6.14
N ASP A 207 21.07 -1.40 -5.90
CA ASP A 207 21.62 -2.57 -6.58
C ASP A 207 21.47 -3.87 -5.78
N GLN A 208 20.92 -3.81 -4.57
CA GLN A 208 20.63 -4.96 -3.70
C GLN A 208 21.89 -5.78 -3.44
N ASP A 209 23.02 -5.11 -3.18
CA ASP A 209 24.29 -5.75 -2.84
C ASP A 209 24.50 -5.91 -1.32
N GLY A 210 23.58 -5.35 -0.51
CA GLY A 210 23.58 -5.39 0.94
C GLY A 210 24.32 -4.22 1.60
N TYR A 211 24.79 -3.25 0.83
CA TYR A 211 25.50 -2.05 1.28
C TYR A 211 24.86 -0.79 0.70
N LEU A 212 24.86 0.30 1.46
CA LEU A 212 24.62 1.63 0.93
C LEU A 212 25.96 2.24 0.56
N ASN A 213 26.29 2.18 -0.73
CA ASN A 213 27.48 2.83 -1.26
C ASN A 213 27.36 4.36 -1.17
N ASP A 214 28.45 5.09 -1.49
CA ASP A 214 28.47 6.55 -1.35
C ASP A 214 27.34 7.22 -2.15
N ARG A 215 27.06 6.76 -3.37
CA ARG A 215 25.99 7.32 -4.21
C ARG A 215 24.63 7.13 -3.55
N GLU A 216 24.32 5.93 -3.09
CA GLU A 216 23.05 5.60 -2.42
C GLU A 216 22.90 6.35 -1.10
N MET A 217 23.99 6.54 -0.35
CA MET A 217 23.99 7.37 0.86
C MET A 217 23.67 8.83 0.55
N HIS A 218 24.17 9.39 -0.56
CA HIS A 218 23.80 10.74 -1.00
C HIS A 218 22.32 10.81 -1.44
N GLU A 219 21.83 9.82 -2.19
CA GLU A 219 20.43 9.75 -2.62
C GLU A 219 19.46 9.59 -1.43
N PHE A 220 19.80 8.72 -0.47
CA PHE A 220 19.09 8.55 0.79
C PHE A 220 19.02 9.86 1.59
N GLN A 221 20.14 10.58 1.70
CA GLN A 221 20.19 11.87 2.39
C GLN A 221 19.32 12.91 1.68
N ALA A 222 19.47 13.03 0.36
CA ALA A 222 18.72 13.99 -0.45
C ALA A 222 17.22 13.73 -0.34
N ARG A 223 16.80 12.46 -0.42
CA ARG A 223 15.41 12.05 -0.26
C ARG A 223 14.89 12.36 1.14
N SER A 224 15.64 12.02 2.19
CA SER A 224 15.16 12.11 3.57
C SER A 224 15.16 13.52 4.14
N PHE A 225 16.10 14.39 3.73
CA PHE A 225 16.33 15.68 4.40
C PHE A 225 16.29 16.90 3.48
N ASP A 226 16.02 16.71 2.18
CA ASP A 226 16.05 17.76 1.14
C ASP A 226 17.35 18.59 1.16
N LYS A 227 18.47 17.95 1.56
CA LYS A 227 19.79 18.56 1.69
C LYS A 227 20.87 17.62 1.19
N PRO A 228 21.87 18.11 0.43
CA PRO A 228 22.99 17.28 0.02
C PRO A 228 23.86 16.91 1.23
N LEU A 229 24.37 15.68 1.24
CA LEU A 229 25.35 15.23 2.22
C LEU A 229 26.71 15.84 1.86
N LYS A 230 27.39 16.50 2.80
CA LYS A 230 28.77 16.95 2.55
C LYS A 230 29.73 15.76 2.64
N PRO A 231 30.83 15.73 1.86
CA PRO A 231 31.81 14.65 1.93
C PRO A 231 32.37 14.42 3.34
N GLU A 232 32.63 15.52 4.08
CA GLU A 232 33.10 15.46 5.47
C GLU A 232 32.07 14.82 6.41
N GLU A 233 30.77 15.06 6.18
CA GLU A 233 29.70 14.48 6.98
C GLU A 233 29.56 12.97 6.72
N LEU A 234 29.71 12.54 5.46
CA LEU A 234 29.71 11.12 5.10
C LEU A 234 30.88 10.37 5.75
N GLU A 235 32.10 10.91 5.68
CA GLU A 235 33.27 10.31 6.32
C GLU A 235 33.13 10.24 7.85
N ASN A 236 32.49 11.24 8.46
CA ASN A 236 32.15 11.22 9.88
C ASN A 236 31.14 10.10 10.23
N ILE A 237 30.14 9.88 9.38
CA ILE A 237 29.17 8.77 9.54
C ILE A 237 29.90 7.43 9.48
N LYS A 238 30.68 7.21 8.42
CA LYS A 238 31.50 6.00 8.21
C LYS A 238 32.42 5.73 9.40
N THR A 239 33.15 6.75 9.86
CA THR A 239 34.03 6.65 11.03
C THR A 239 33.27 6.32 12.31
N THR A 240 32.08 6.89 12.49
CA THR A 240 31.23 6.63 13.67
C THR A 240 30.77 5.17 13.70
N ILE A 241 30.37 4.62 12.55
CA ILE A 241 29.95 3.21 12.44
C ILE A 241 31.13 2.28 12.66
N ALA A 242 32.28 2.54 12.02
CA ALA A 242 33.49 1.73 12.17
C ALA A 242 33.97 1.63 13.64
N LYS A 243 33.80 2.70 14.41
CA LYS A 243 34.10 2.72 15.86
C LYS A 243 33.09 1.92 16.68
N ALA A 244 31.82 1.93 16.29
CA ALA A 244 30.75 1.26 17.01
C ALA A 244 30.68 -0.25 16.71
N ILE A 245 31.04 -0.68 15.50
CA ILE A 245 31.01 -2.07 15.04
C ILE A 245 32.39 -2.44 14.48
N PRO A 246 33.30 -2.95 15.33
CA PRO A 246 34.61 -3.43 14.87
C PRO A 246 34.44 -4.55 13.83
N GLY A 247 35.06 -4.39 12.65
CA GLY A 247 35.01 -5.37 11.56
C GLY A 247 34.01 -5.08 10.44
N SER A 248 33.25 -3.98 10.52
CA SER A 248 32.39 -3.52 9.41
C SER A 248 33.21 -3.18 8.16
N ARG A 249 32.81 -3.70 6.99
CA ARG A 249 33.42 -3.43 5.67
C ARG A 249 32.96 -2.09 5.09
N ILE A 250 33.34 -0.99 5.76
CA ILE A 250 32.95 0.37 5.40
C ILE A 250 33.53 0.82 4.04
N ASP A 251 34.52 0.11 3.52
CA ASP A 251 35.06 0.26 2.17
C ASP A 251 34.02 0.00 1.08
N LEU A 252 33.06 -0.90 1.34
CA LEU A 252 31.98 -1.22 0.41
C LEU A 252 30.77 -0.28 0.57
N GLY A 253 30.56 0.23 1.77
CA GLY A 253 29.43 1.10 2.10
C GLY A 253 28.91 0.86 3.51
N VAL A 254 27.75 1.43 3.83
CA VAL A 254 27.07 1.17 5.11
C VAL A 254 26.18 -0.05 4.98
N ASP A 255 26.45 -1.11 5.74
CA ASP A 255 25.61 -2.30 5.78
C ASP A 255 24.38 -2.12 6.69
N LEU A 256 23.45 -3.06 6.65
CA LEU A 256 22.22 -3.02 7.45
C LEU A 256 22.49 -2.90 8.98
N PRO A 257 23.40 -3.70 9.59
CA PRO A 257 23.78 -3.50 10.99
C PRO A 257 24.32 -2.10 11.27
N GLY A 258 25.18 -1.56 10.41
CA GLY A 258 25.73 -0.20 10.51
C GLY A 258 24.64 0.87 10.43
N PHE A 259 23.69 0.73 9.51
CA PHE A 259 22.55 1.64 9.38
C PHE A 259 21.66 1.65 10.62
N LEU A 260 21.35 0.48 11.18
CA LEU A 260 20.59 0.36 12.43
C LEU A 260 21.35 0.94 13.61
N GLN A 261 22.67 0.72 13.68
CA GLN A 261 23.52 1.25 14.74
C GLN A 261 23.63 2.78 14.68
N LEU A 262 23.71 3.37 13.48
CA LEU A 262 23.68 4.82 13.31
C LEU A 262 22.38 5.43 13.85
N ASN A 263 21.24 4.84 13.49
CA ASN A 263 19.93 5.27 13.98
C ASN A 263 19.78 5.06 15.50
N LYS A 264 20.36 3.99 16.04
CA LYS A 264 20.43 3.76 17.49
C LYS A 264 21.21 4.89 18.20
N LEU A 265 22.36 5.29 17.64
CA LEU A 265 23.15 6.40 18.18
C LEU A 265 22.41 7.74 18.13
N TYR A 266 21.56 7.98 17.11
CA TYR A 266 20.69 9.15 17.08
C TYR A 266 19.69 9.13 18.23
N ALA A 267 19.05 8.00 18.53
CA ALA A 267 18.14 7.88 19.66
C ALA A 267 18.85 8.14 21.00
N GLU A 268 20.02 7.54 21.20
CA GLU A 268 20.82 7.68 22.44
C GLU A 268 21.31 9.11 22.68
N LYS A 269 21.64 9.83 21.60
CA LYS A 269 22.06 11.24 21.67
C LYS A 269 20.90 12.23 21.70
N GLY A 270 19.66 11.76 21.84
CA GLY A 270 18.46 12.62 21.85
C GLY A 270 18.11 13.25 20.49
N ARG A 271 18.69 12.75 19.39
CA ARG A 271 18.45 13.19 18.01
C ARG A 271 17.43 12.30 17.28
N HIS A 272 16.43 11.79 17.99
CA HIS A 272 15.42 10.91 17.43
C HIS A 272 14.51 11.59 16.38
N GLU A 273 14.52 12.92 16.30
CA GLU A 273 13.90 13.67 15.19
C GLU A 273 14.44 13.22 13.83
N THR A 274 15.74 12.93 13.73
CA THR A 274 16.38 12.47 12.49
C THR A 274 15.76 11.15 12.02
N ILE A 275 15.49 10.23 12.96
CA ILE A 275 14.87 8.93 12.68
C ILE A 275 13.44 9.13 12.18
N TRP A 276 12.68 10.01 12.83
CA TRP A 276 11.31 10.32 12.42
C TRP A 276 11.21 11.00 11.06
N THR A 277 12.14 11.91 10.73
CA THR A 277 12.21 12.51 9.40
C THR A 277 12.38 11.44 8.34
N ILE A 278 13.31 10.49 8.55
CA ILE A 278 13.50 9.33 7.66
C ILE A 278 12.20 8.50 7.57
N LEU A 279 11.63 8.10 8.70
CA LEU A 279 10.41 7.29 8.74
C LEU A 279 9.25 7.93 7.97
N ARG A 280 9.02 9.23 8.18
CA ARG A 280 7.91 9.97 7.55
C ARG A 280 8.12 10.14 6.06
N GLN A 281 9.36 10.34 5.61
CA GLN A 281 9.66 10.39 4.18
C GLN A 281 9.34 9.09 3.45
N TYR A 282 9.38 7.96 4.17
CA TYR A 282 8.99 6.64 3.66
C TYR A 282 7.56 6.24 4.08
N HIS A 283 6.71 7.24 4.33
CA HIS A 283 5.27 7.09 4.62
C HIS A 283 4.93 6.32 5.90
N TYR A 284 5.83 6.23 6.88
CA TYR A 284 5.49 5.69 8.19
C TYR A 284 4.73 6.72 9.05
N THR A 285 3.81 6.19 9.85
CA THR A 285 3.05 6.93 10.85
C THR A 285 3.72 6.87 12.22
N ASP A 286 3.18 7.59 13.19
CA ASP A 286 3.69 7.61 14.57
C ASP A 286 3.52 6.24 15.28
N SER A 287 2.69 5.34 14.73
CA SER A 287 2.58 3.93 15.16
C SER A 287 3.56 2.98 14.46
N LEU A 288 4.48 3.51 13.64
CA LEU A 288 5.45 2.73 12.86
C LEU A 288 4.82 1.74 11.87
N SER A 289 3.59 2.00 11.47
CA SER A 289 2.91 1.38 10.34
C SER A 289 2.91 2.32 9.15
N LEU A 290 2.93 1.78 7.93
CA LEU A 290 2.76 2.58 6.73
C LEU A 290 1.38 3.26 6.72
N GLN A 291 1.32 4.47 6.16
CA GLN A 291 0.08 5.23 6.03
C GLN A 291 -0.94 4.44 5.21
N ASP A 292 -2.16 4.34 5.74
CA ASP A 292 -3.27 3.62 5.10
C ASP A 292 -3.59 4.18 3.71
N SER A 293 -3.60 5.51 3.55
CA SER A 293 -3.80 6.16 2.26
C SER A 293 -2.68 5.92 1.24
N PHE A 294 -1.49 5.53 1.70
CA PHE A 294 -0.37 5.15 0.85
C PHE A 294 -0.46 3.67 0.44
N LEU A 295 -0.82 2.77 1.35
CA LEU A 295 -1.00 1.34 1.05
C LEU A 295 -2.28 1.04 0.26
N HIS A 296 -3.38 1.70 0.63
CA HIS A 296 -4.71 1.51 0.07
C HIS A 296 -5.23 2.83 -0.50
N PRO A 297 -4.58 3.39 -1.54
CA PRO A 297 -5.07 4.59 -2.18
C PRO A 297 -6.43 4.32 -2.81
N LYS A 298 -7.24 5.37 -2.94
CA LYS A 298 -8.55 5.25 -3.58
C LYS A 298 -8.38 4.82 -5.04
N PHE A 299 -8.81 3.60 -5.35
CA PHE A 299 -8.76 3.01 -6.68
C PHE A 299 -10.02 2.17 -6.91
N ASP A 300 -11.04 2.80 -7.50
CA ASP A 300 -12.34 2.18 -7.75
C ASP A 300 -12.40 1.74 -9.20
N VAL A 301 -12.51 0.42 -9.43
CA VAL A 301 -12.71 -0.15 -10.77
C VAL A 301 -14.21 -0.15 -11.07
N PRO A 302 -14.67 0.57 -12.12
CA PRO A 302 -16.08 0.60 -12.49
C PRO A 302 -16.60 -0.80 -12.82
N GLU A 303 -17.92 -1.01 -12.67
CA GLU A 303 -18.56 -2.25 -13.10
C GLU A 303 -18.23 -2.56 -14.56
N TYR A 304 -17.98 -3.84 -14.84
CA TYR A 304 -17.60 -4.36 -16.16
C TYR A 304 -16.27 -3.85 -16.71
N ALA A 305 -15.54 -2.97 -16.01
CA ALA A 305 -14.14 -2.65 -16.30
C ALA A 305 -13.21 -3.65 -15.60
N SER A 306 -11.94 -3.62 -15.97
CA SER A 306 -10.87 -4.38 -15.30
C SER A 306 -9.68 -3.45 -15.04
N ALA A 307 -8.82 -3.85 -14.11
CA ALA A 307 -7.54 -3.21 -13.91
C ALA A 307 -6.44 -4.02 -14.63
N GLU A 308 -5.50 -3.32 -15.25
CA GLU A 308 -4.32 -3.89 -15.87
C GLU A 308 -3.08 -3.11 -15.44
N LEU A 309 -1.90 -3.71 -15.55
CA LEU A 309 -0.65 -2.97 -15.39
C LEU A 309 -0.52 -1.90 -16.47
N SER A 310 -0.09 -0.71 -16.07
CA SER A 310 0.33 0.36 -16.98
C SER A 310 1.75 0.09 -17.48
N PRO A 311 2.24 0.81 -18.51
CA PRO A 311 3.64 0.70 -18.93
C PRO A 311 4.65 0.96 -17.78
N ALA A 312 4.31 1.86 -16.84
CA ALA A 312 5.13 2.11 -15.66
C ALA A 312 5.13 0.92 -14.69
N GLY A 313 3.96 0.29 -14.48
CA GLY A 313 3.86 -0.93 -13.66
C GLY A 313 4.63 -2.10 -14.25
N TYR A 314 4.54 -2.34 -15.57
CA TYR A 314 5.35 -3.37 -16.24
C TYR A 314 6.84 -3.10 -16.10
N ARG A 315 7.28 -1.86 -16.37
CA ARG A 315 8.69 -1.48 -16.25
C ARG A 315 9.21 -1.75 -14.83
N PHE A 316 8.46 -1.36 -13.82
CA PHE A 316 8.83 -1.61 -12.43
C PHE A 316 9.03 -3.11 -12.14
N PHE A 317 8.09 -3.97 -12.53
CA PHE A 317 8.23 -5.41 -12.29
C PHE A 317 9.32 -6.07 -13.15
N VAL A 318 9.62 -5.55 -14.34
CA VAL A 318 10.78 -5.98 -15.14
C VAL A 318 12.08 -5.60 -14.45
N ASP A 319 12.22 -4.33 -14.06
CA ASP A 319 13.43 -3.81 -13.41
C ASP A 319 13.67 -4.57 -12.09
N LEU A 320 12.60 -4.86 -11.33
CA LEU A 320 12.68 -5.64 -10.10
C LEU A 320 13.07 -7.11 -10.34
N PHE A 321 12.58 -7.74 -11.41
CA PHE A 321 13.00 -9.09 -11.78
C PHE A 321 14.50 -9.14 -12.06
N LEU A 322 14.97 -8.25 -12.94
CA LEU A 322 16.38 -8.20 -13.36
C LEU A 322 17.33 -7.86 -12.20
N LEU A 323 16.86 -7.10 -11.21
CA LEU A 323 17.63 -6.77 -10.02
C LEU A 323 17.89 -7.98 -9.11
N PHE A 324 16.95 -8.93 -9.09
CA PHE A 324 16.97 -10.09 -8.19
C PHE A 324 17.38 -11.41 -8.86
N ASP A 325 17.37 -11.49 -10.19
CA ASP A 325 18.00 -12.56 -10.97
C ASP A 325 19.54 -12.40 -10.89
N LYS A 326 20.12 -12.80 -9.75
CA LYS A 326 21.53 -12.52 -9.42
C LYS A 326 22.46 -13.46 -10.18
N ASP A 327 22.01 -14.68 -10.46
CA ASP A 327 22.78 -15.65 -11.23
C ASP A 327 22.58 -15.53 -12.75
N ASN A 328 21.68 -14.64 -13.20
CA ASN A 328 21.36 -14.37 -14.61
C ASN A 328 20.92 -15.63 -15.36
N ASP A 329 20.24 -16.55 -14.68
CA ASP A 329 19.73 -17.78 -15.28
C ASP A 329 18.37 -17.58 -15.98
N GLY A 330 17.82 -16.35 -15.91
CA GLY A 330 16.55 -15.98 -16.50
C GLY A 330 15.32 -16.45 -15.70
N GLY A 331 15.50 -16.83 -14.44
CA GLY A 331 14.44 -17.31 -13.56
C GLY A 331 14.69 -17.07 -12.07
N LEU A 332 13.69 -16.54 -11.37
CA LEU A 332 13.80 -16.32 -9.92
C LEU A 332 13.63 -17.63 -9.14
N ASN A 333 14.67 -18.00 -8.39
CA ASN A 333 14.65 -19.14 -7.47
C ASN A 333 14.03 -18.76 -6.11
N ASP A 334 13.85 -19.74 -5.22
CA ASP A 334 13.20 -19.52 -3.91
C ASP A 334 13.94 -18.52 -3.02
N ALA A 335 15.28 -18.48 -3.08
CA ALA A 335 16.08 -17.56 -2.28
C ALA A 335 15.99 -16.11 -2.80
N GLU A 336 16.01 -15.94 -4.12
CA GLU A 336 15.85 -14.63 -4.78
C GLU A 336 14.44 -14.07 -4.56
N LEU A 337 13.40 -14.92 -4.65
CA LEU A 337 12.04 -14.54 -4.29
C LEU A 337 11.94 -14.13 -2.82
N ALA A 338 12.52 -14.90 -1.91
CA ALA A 338 12.51 -14.58 -0.49
C ALA A 338 13.22 -13.24 -0.21
N ALA A 339 14.32 -12.95 -0.90
CA ALA A 339 15.03 -11.68 -0.82
C ALA A 339 14.17 -10.52 -1.36
N MET A 340 13.54 -10.70 -2.52
CA MET A 340 12.68 -9.67 -3.14
C MET A 340 11.46 -9.33 -2.28
N PHE A 341 10.84 -10.33 -1.65
CA PHE A 341 9.67 -10.13 -0.80
C PHE A 341 10.03 -9.84 0.67
N ALA A 342 11.31 -9.76 1.03
CA ALA A 342 11.77 -9.44 2.39
C ALA A 342 11.16 -8.16 3.01
N PRO A 343 10.91 -7.04 2.28
CA PRO A 343 10.28 -5.85 2.86
C PRO A 343 8.75 -5.94 2.95
N THR A 344 8.15 -7.06 2.53
CA THR A 344 6.69 -7.25 2.45
C THR A 344 6.21 -8.22 3.54
N PRO A 345 4.89 -8.39 3.75
CA PRO A 345 4.35 -9.45 4.60
C PRO A 345 4.59 -10.89 4.11
N GLY A 346 5.32 -11.08 3.00
CA GLY A 346 5.55 -12.36 2.32
C GLY A 346 4.88 -12.40 0.95
N LEU A 347 4.69 -13.59 0.38
CA LEU A 347 3.93 -13.73 -0.86
C LEU A 347 2.46 -13.33 -0.65
N PRO A 348 1.79 -12.76 -1.67
CA PRO A 348 0.35 -12.49 -1.59
C PRO A 348 -0.41 -13.77 -1.22
N HIS A 349 -1.35 -13.67 -0.27
CA HIS A 349 -2.10 -14.85 0.21
C HIS A 349 -2.79 -15.61 -0.93
N SER A 350 -3.35 -14.89 -1.90
CA SER A 350 -4.01 -15.48 -3.07
C SER A 350 -3.08 -16.28 -3.97
N TRP A 351 -1.77 -16.00 -3.97
CA TRP A 351 -0.81 -16.78 -4.74
C TRP A 351 -0.69 -18.19 -4.18
N SER A 352 -0.62 -18.33 -2.86
CA SER A 352 -0.60 -19.65 -2.19
C SER A 352 -1.88 -20.45 -2.46
N GLU A 353 -3.05 -19.81 -2.49
CA GLU A 353 -4.31 -20.48 -2.82
C GLU A 353 -4.38 -20.97 -4.26
N THR A 354 -3.74 -20.25 -5.19
CA THR A 354 -3.66 -20.61 -6.62
C THR A 354 -2.50 -21.52 -6.98
N SER A 355 -1.84 -22.11 -5.97
CA SER A 355 -0.70 -23.02 -6.13
C SER A 355 0.55 -22.38 -6.74
N PHE A 356 0.78 -21.07 -6.57
CA PHE A 356 2.06 -20.45 -6.93
C PHE A 356 3.24 -21.18 -6.26
N PRO A 357 4.38 -21.41 -6.95
CA PRO A 357 4.76 -20.94 -8.28
C PRO A 357 4.24 -21.80 -9.45
N SER A 358 3.45 -22.85 -9.17
CA SER A 358 2.89 -23.73 -10.20
C SER A 358 1.71 -23.14 -10.98
N SER A 359 1.29 -21.90 -10.70
CA SER A 359 0.30 -21.17 -11.48
C SER A 359 0.85 -20.49 -12.73
N THR A 360 2.18 -20.46 -12.91
CA THR A 360 2.83 -19.68 -13.97
C THR A 360 4.00 -20.42 -14.63
N VAL A 361 4.61 -19.79 -15.63
CA VAL A 361 5.73 -20.32 -16.42
C VAL A 361 7.02 -20.36 -15.61
N ARG A 362 7.75 -21.46 -15.75
CA ARG A 362 9.03 -21.71 -15.08
C ARG A 362 10.06 -22.22 -16.09
N ASN A 363 11.34 -22.02 -15.81
CA ASN A 363 12.43 -22.60 -16.60
C ASN A 363 12.60 -24.10 -16.28
N GLU A 364 13.56 -24.76 -16.92
CA GLU A 364 13.84 -26.19 -16.71
C GLU A 364 14.28 -26.52 -15.28
N ALA A 365 14.92 -25.56 -14.58
CA ALA A 365 15.30 -25.68 -13.17
C ALA A 365 14.11 -25.50 -12.21
N GLY A 366 12.93 -25.09 -12.72
CA GLY A 366 11.75 -24.82 -11.92
C GLY A 366 11.69 -23.41 -11.33
N HIS A 367 12.58 -22.50 -11.75
CA HIS A 367 12.60 -21.09 -11.35
C HIS A 367 11.60 -20.27 -12.18
N ILE A 368 11.09 -19.18 -11.62
CA ILE A 368 10.03 -18.38 -12.26
C ILE A 368 10.64 -17.47 -13.32
N THR A 369 10.27 -17.65 -14.59
CA THR A 369 10.81 -16.81 -15.67
C THR A 369 10.24 -15.40 -15.64
N LEU A 370 10.88 -14.45 -16.33
CA LEU A 370 10.34 -13.09 -16.49
C LEU A 370 8.92 -13.10 -17.07
N GLN A 371 8.66 -13.97 -18.05
CA GLN A 371 7.33 -14.18 -18.62
C GLN A 371 6.34 -14.64 -17.55
N GLY A 372 6.72 -15.63 -16.74
CA GLY A 372 5.88 -16.13 -15.65
C GLY A 372 5.63 -15.09 -14.55
N TRP A 373 6.65 -14.30 -14.21
CA TRP A 373 6.58 -13.21 -13.25
C TRP A 373 5.59 -12.12 -13.67
N LEU A 374 5.71 -11.63 -14.91
CA LEU A 374 4.80 -10.62 -15.44
C LEU A 374 3.37 -11.15 -15.61
N ALA A 375 3.24 -12.42 -16.00
CA ALA A 375 1.94 -13.09 -16.10
C ALA A 375 1.24 -13.17 -14.72
N GLN A 376 1.99 -13.55 -13.67
CA GLN A 376 1.46 -13.63 -12.31
C GLN A 376 1.00 -12.26 -11.79
N TRP A 377 1.80 -11.20 -11.97
CA TRP A 377 1.39 -9.84 -11.58
C TRP A 377 0.23 -9.29 -12.41
N SER A 378 0.17 -9.63 -13.70
CA SER A 378 -0.95 -9.26 -14.57
C SER A 378 -2.26 -9.92 -14.11
N MET A 379 -2.21 -11.21 -13.73
CA MET A 379 -3.35 -11.91 -13.12
C MET A 379 -3.75 -11.28 -11.80
N THR A 380 -2.79 -11.03 -10.91
CA THR A 380 -3.04 -10.42 -9.59
C THR A 380 -3.71 -9.07 -9.73
N THR A 381 -3.23 -8.25 -10.67
CA THR A 381 -3.81 -6.93 -10.94
C THR A 381 -5.23 -7.02 -11.48
N PHE A 382 -5.51 -8.03 -12.31
CA PHE A 382 -6.84 -8.26 -12.87
C PHE A 382 -7.85 -8.72 -11.81
N VAL A 383 -7.46 -9.65 -10.95
CA VAL A 383 -8.36 -10.26 -9.94
C VAL A 383 -8.45 -9.41 -8.66
N GLU A 384 -7.32 -8.86 -8.21
CA GLU A 384 -7.15 -8.18 -6.91
C GLU A 384 -6.26 -6.93 -7.03
N PRO A 385 -6.72 -5.88 -7.75
CA PRO A 385 -5.91 -4.68 -8.01
C PRO A 385 -5.41 -3.98 -6.74
N LYS A 386 -6.16 -4.07 -5.63
CA LYS A 386 -5.77 -3.50 -4.33
C LYS A 386 -4.51 -4.17 -3.77
N THR A 387 -4.42 -5.49 -3.90
CA THR A 387 -3.23 -6.26 -3.49
C THR A 387 -2.02 -5.87 -4.33
N THR A 388 -2.17 -5.66 -5.64
CA THR A 388 -1.07 -5.13 -6.45
C THR A 388 -0.59 -3.76 -5.94
N LEU A 389 -1.50 -2.85 -5.59
CA LEU A 389 -1.14 -1.52 -5.06
C LEU A 389 -0.40 -1.60 -3.73
N GLU A 390 -0.83 -2.48 -2.82
CA GLU A 390 -0.14 -2.71 -1.55
C GLU A 390 1.30 -3.19 -1.77
N TYR A 391 1.51 -4.14 -2.69
CA TYR A 391 2.84 -4.66 -2.99
C TYR A 391 3.72 -3.65 -3.73
N LEU A 392 3.17 -2.86 -4.65
CA LEU A 392 3.88 -1.73 -5.25
C LEU A 392 4.34 -0.75 -4.17
N ALA A 393 3.50 -0.45 -3.19
CA ALA A 393 3.87 0.38 -2.05
C ALA A 393 4.97 -0.28 -1.21
N TYR A 394 4.86 -1.55 -0.84
CA TYR A 394 5.89 -2.26 -0.07
C TYR A 394 7.24 -2.30 -0.77
N LEU A 395 7.25 -2.62 -2.06
CA LEU A 395 8.44 -2.77 -2.91
C LEU A 395 9.02 -1.43 -3.41
N GLY A 396 8.34 -0.31 -3.11
CA GLY A 396 8.87 1.03 -3.37
C GLY A 396 8.71 1.51 -4.81
N PHE A 397 7.57 1.21 -5.45
CA PHE A 397 7.22 1.82 -6.73
C PHE A 397 7.21 3.35 -6.62
N GLU A 398 7.99 4.00 -7.46
CA GLU A 398 8.01 5.45 -7.58
C GLU A 398 7.27 5.89 -8.85
N PRO A 399 6.25 6.76 -8.73
CA PRO A 399 5.48 7.19 -9.88
C PRO A 399 6.36 8.00 -10.85
N PRO A 400 6.11 7.91 -12.17
CA PRO A 400 6.92 8.61 -13.18
C PRO A 400 6.91 10.13 -13.02
N THR A 401 5.83 10.69 -12.47
CA THR A 401 5.74 12.11 -12.17
C THR A 401 5.45 12.34 -10.68
N PRO A 402 6.02 13.39 -10.06
CA PRO A 402 5.78 13.67 -8.64
C PRO A 402 4.33 14.00 -8.27
N ARG A 403 3.47 14.27 -9.26
CA ARG A 403 2.04 14.55 -9.05
C ARG A 403 1.20 13.29 -9.02
N ASP A 404 1.69 12.22 -9.62
CA ASP A 404 1.00 10.95 -9.67
C ASP A 404 1.17 10.22 -8.34
N THR A 405 0.21 9.36 -8.03
CA THR A 405 0.31 8.43 -6.90
C THR A 405 0.71 7.05 -7.41
N ILE A 406 0.89 6.09 -6.50
CA ILE A 406 1.19 4.70 -6.86
C ILE A 406 0.13 4.08 -7.79
N THR A 407 -1.08 4.65 -7.88
CA THR A 407 -2.13 4.19 -8.81
C THR A 407 -1.74 4.34 -10.28
N ALA A 408 -0.74 5.16 -10.61
CA ALA A 408 -0.22 5.29 -11.98
C ALA A 408 0.45 4.01 -12.51
N ALA A 409 0.80 3.06 -11.63
CA ALA A 409 1.25 1.74 -12.03
C ALA A 409 0.13 0.91 -12.68
N LEU A 410 -1.14 1.27 -12.47
CA LEU A 410 -2.30 0.58 -12.98
C LEU A 410 -3.06 1.44 -14.00
N LYS A 411 -3.77 0.80 -14.92
CA LYS A 411 -4.73 1.43 -15.82
C LYS A 411 -6.07 0.71 -15.73
N ILE A 412 -7.15 1.48 -15.84
CA ILE A 412 -8.51 0.95 -15.87
C ILE A 412 -8.93 0.78 -17.33
N THR A 413 -9.41 -0.41 -17.69
CA THR A 413 -9.89 -0.71 -19.03
C THR A 413 -11.28 -0.13 -19.25
N LYS A 414 -11.69 0.03 -20.52
CA LYS A 414 -13.05 0.44 -20.83
C LYS A 414 -14.04 -0.61 -20.31
N PRO A 415 -15.17 -0.21 -19.68
CA PRO A 415 -16.22 -1.13 -19.27
C PRO A 415 -16.73 -1.97 -20.46
N ARG A 416 -16.95 -3.27 -20.24
CA ARG A 416 -17.60 -4.14 -21.24
C ARG A 416 -19.02 -3.63 -21.46
N LYS A 417 -19.38 -3.41 -22.73
CA LYS A 417 -20.78 -3.18 -23.09
C LYS A 417 -21.46 -4.54 -23.17
N ARG A 418 -22.46 -4.80 -22.31
CA ARG A 418 -23.40 -5.93 -22.46
C ARG A 418 -24.27 -5.70 -23.70
N ARG A 419 -23.70 -5.94 -24.88
CA ARG A 419 -24.41 -6.03 -26.16
C ARG A 419 -24.29 -7.48 -26.63
N ARG A 420 -25.35 -8.02 -27.24
CA ARG A 420 -25.32 -9.37 -27.84
C ARG A 420 -24.23 -9.56 -28.91
N LYS A 421 -23.59 -8.47 -29.38
CA LYS A 421 -22.41 -8.48 -30.26
C LYS A 421 -21.44 -7.34 -29.86
N PRO A 422 -20.55 -7.54 -28.88
CA PRO A 422 -19.48 -6.58 -28.59
C PRO A 422 -18.44 -6.66 -29.71
N GLY A 423 -17.99 -5.52 -30.23
CA GLY A 423 -16.85 -5.49 -31.15
C GLY A 423 -15.54 -5.88 -30.45
N ARG A 424 -14.42 -5.69 -31.15
CA ARG A 424 -13.07 -5.94 -30.61
C ARG A 424 -12.85 -5.21 -29.27
N VAL A 425 -12.33 -5.94 -28.29
CA VAL A 425 -12.05 -5.44 -26.95
C VAL A 425 -10.57 -5.04 -26.85
N GLU A 426 -10.30 -3.83 -26.36
CA GLU A 426 -8.95 -3.30 -26.14
C GLU A 426 -8.41 -3.72 -24.76
N ARG A 427 -8.37 -5.03 -24.51
CA ARG A 427 -7.79 -5.61 -23.30
C ARG A 427 -6.53 -6.41 -23.61
N ASN A 428 -5.68 -6.52 -22.61
CA ASN A 428 -4.46 -7.31 -22.65
C ASN A 428 -4.49 -8.46 -21.65
N VAL A 429 -5.43 -8.50 -20.71
CA VAL A 429 -5.61 -9.63 -19.79
C VAL A 429 -7.03 -10.18 -19.95
N VAL A 430 -7.15 -11.49 -20.10
CA VAL A 430 -8.43 -12.18 -20.32
C VAL A 430 -8.56 -13.40 -19.40
N LEU A 431 -9.74 -13.58 -18.81
CA LEU A 431 -10.07 -14.73 -17.95
C LEU A 431 -10.93 -15.75 -18.68
N CYS A 432 -10.51 -17.01 -18.66
CA CYS A 432 -11.20 -18.14 -19.28
C CYS A 432 -11.48 -19.25 -18.27
N TYR A 433 -12.75 -19.61 -18.11
CA TYR A 433 -13.16 -20.76 -17.31
C TYR A 433 -13.18 -22.02 -18.16
N ILE A 434 -12.51 -23.08 -17.68
CA ILE A 434 -12.50 -24.39 -18.34
C ILE A 434 -13.49 -25.29 -17.61
N ILE A 435 -14.58 -25.62 -18.30
CA ILE A 435 -15.73 -26.32 -17.74
C ILE A 435 -15.94 -27.63 -18.49
N GLY A 436 -16.19 -28.73 -17.76
CA GLY A 436 -16.35 -30.04 -18.38
C GLY A 436 -16.33 -31.18 -17.38
N ALA A 437 -16.66 -32.38 -17.85
CA ALA A 437 -16.73 -33.58 -17.01
C ALA A 437 -15.40 -33.87 -16.28
N SER A 438 -15.50 -34.58 -15.16
CA SER A 438 -14.32 -35.14 -14.49
C SER A 438 -13.56 -36.06 -15.44
N GLY A 439 -12.23 -36.03 -15.40
CA GLY A 439 -11.41 -36.85 -16.29
C GLY A 439 -11.32 -36.37 -17.74
N ALA A 440 -11.99 -35.28 -18.13
CA ALA A 440 -11.99 -34.77 -19.51
C ALA A 440 -10.60 -34.32 -20.02
N GLY A 441 -9.63 -34.07 -19.13
CA GLY A 441 -8.28 -33.58 -19.47
C GLY A 441 -8.04 -32.09 -19.21
N LYS A 442 -8.93 -31.42 -18.46
CA LYS A 442 -8.84 -29.99 -18.12
C LYS A 442 -7.52 -29.64 -17.43
N SER A 443 -7.12 -30.38 -16.41
CA SER A 443 -5.87 -30.15 -15.69
C SER A 443 -4.63 -30.27 -16.58
N SER A 444 -4.60 -31.30 -17.44
CA SER A 444 -3.51 -31.48 -18.41
C SER A 444 -3.45 -30.32 -19.42
N LEU A 445 -4.58 -29.70 -19.75
CA LEU A 445 -4.61 -28.51 -20.59
C LEU A 445 -3.97 -27.29 -19.91
N LEU A 446 -4.22 -27.08 -18.60
CA LEU A 446 -3.54 -26.04 -17.82
C LEU A 446 -2.03 -26.30 -17.75
N ASP A 447 -1.63 -27.55 -17.52
CA ASP A 447 -0.21 -27.91 -17.44
C ASP A 447 0.49 -27.75 -18.80
N ALA A 448 -0.16 -28.11 -19.91
CA ALA A 448 0.32 -27.87 -21.27
C ALA A 448 0.46 -26.37 -21.59
N PHE A 449 -0.45 -25.52 -21.10
CA PHE A 449 -0.38 -24.07 -21.26
C PHE A 449 0.86 -23.43 -20.60
N LEU A 450 1.40 -24.11 -19.58
CA LEU A 450 2.62 -23.73 -18.87
C LEU A 450 3.85 -24.49 -19.38
N ASN A 451 3.76 -25.15 -20.55
CA ASN A 451 4.82 -25.96 -21.16
C ASN A 451 5.34 -27.10 -20.26
N ARG A 452 4.45 -27.72 -19.46
CA ARG A 452 4.83 -28.86 -18.61
C ARG A 452 4.75 -30.18 -19.38
N PRO A 453 5.59 -31.16 -19.01
CA PRO A 453 5.46 -32.50 -19.56
C PRO A 453 4.10 -33.11 -19.21
N PHE A 454 3.55 -33.89 -20.13
CA PHE A 454 2.30 -34.60 -19.91
C PHE A 454 2.48 -35.69 -18.83
N GLU A 455 1.61 -35.67 -17.83
CA GLU A 455 1.54 -36.69 -16.79
C GLU A 455 0.33 -37.61 -17.04
N PRO A 456 0.52 -38.94 -17.20
CA PRO A 456 -0.58 -39.86 -17.49
C PRO A 456 -1.43 -40.20 -16.25
N LEU A 457 -0.92 -39.92 -15.05
CA LEU A 457 -1.60 -40.23 -13.80
C LEU A 457 -2.73 -39.22 -13.55
N TYR A 458 -3.95 -39.73 -13.38
CA TYR A 458 -5.11 -38.88 -13.08
C TYR A 458 -5.14 -38.48 -11.61
N HIS A 459 -5.21 -37.17 -11.37
CA HIS A 459 -5.40 -36.57 -10.05
C HIS A 459 -6.72 -35.79 -10.03
N PRO A 460 -7.66 -36.12 -9.12
CA PRO A 460 -8.89 -35.33 -8.97
C PRO A 460 -8.62 -33.88 -8.57
N THR A 461 -9.25 -32.95 -9.28
CA THR A 461 -9.17 -31.51 -8.98
C THR A 461 -10.12 -31.14 -7.84
N ILE A 462 -9.62 -31.20 -6.60
CA ILE A 462 -10.42 -30.86 -5.40
C ILE A 462 -10.59 -29.34 -5.29
N LYS A 463 -9.48 -28.59 -5.38
CA LYS A 463 -9.45 -27.12 -5.32
C LYS A 463 -9.34 -26.51 -6.71
N PRO A 464 -9.84 -25.29 -6.94
CA PRO A 464 -9.62 -24.59 -8.19
C PRO A 464 -8.13 -24.50 -8.53
N ARG A 465 -7.78 -24.69 -9.80
CA ARG A 465 -6.41 -24.52 -10.32
C ARG A 465 -6.41 -23.37 -11.32
N ARG A 466 -5.39 -22.51 -11.25
CA ARG A 466 -5.16 -21.45 -12.22
C ARG A 466 -3.85 -21.66 -12.96
N ALA A 467 -3.83 -21.31 -14.23
CA ALA A 467 -2.64 -21.18 -15.04
C ALA A 467 -2.68 -19.84 -15.77
N VAL A 468 -1.63 -19.04 -15.65
CA VAL A 468 -1.50 -17.77 -16.39
C VAL A 468 -0.23 -17.76 -17.22
N ASN A 469 -0.38 -17.32 -18.48
CA ASN A 469 0.73 -17.17 -19.40
C ASN A 469 0.41 -16.10 -20.45
N SER A 470 1.44 -15.56 -21.11
CA SER A 470 1.28 -14.72 -22.30
C SER A 470 1.05 -15.56 -23.56
N VAL A 471 0.13 -15.12 -24.40
CA VAL A 471 -0.19 -15.67 -25.72
C VAL A 471 0.06 -14.60 -26.77
N GLU A 472 0.80 -14.95 -27.81
CA GLU A 472 1.04 -14.09 -28.96
C GLU A 472 -0.06 -14.27 -30.00
N LEU A 473 -0.78 -13.19 -30.30
CA LEU A 473 -1.85 -13.14 -31.30
C LEU A 473 -1.28 -12.76 -32.67
N GLN A 474 -2.06 -13.03 -33.72
CA GLN A 474 -1.72 -12.59 -35.07
C GLN A 474 -1.46 -11.08 -35.15
N GLY A 475 -0.35 -10.71 -35.78
CA GLY A 475 0.11 -9.32 -35.85
C GLY A 475 1.02 -8.87 -34.70
N GLY A 476 1.55 -9.81 -33.91
CA GLY A 476 2.58 -9.54 -32.88
C GLY A 476 2.04 -8.91 -31.60
N LYS A 477 0.71 -8.87 -31.42
CA LYS A 477 0.10 -8.37 -30.17
C LYS A 477 0.15 -9.49 -29.13
N GLN A 478 0.72 -9.21 -27.96
CA GLN A 478 0.68 -10.13 -26.83
C GLN A 478 -0.49 -9.82 -25.89
N CYS A 479 -1.07 -10.86 -25.30
CA CYS A 479 -2.05 -10.76 -24.21
C CYS A 479 -1.78 -11.85 -23.17
N TYR A 480 -2.23 -11.65 -21.94
CA TYR A 480 -2.19 -12.62 -20.86
C TYR A 480 -3.52 -13.35 -20.78
N LEU A 481 -3.47 -14.68 -20.87
CA LEU A 481 -4.62 -15.55 -20.74
C LEU A 481 -4.54 -16.24 -19.37
N ILE A 482 -5.61 -16.08 -18.58
CA ILE A 482 -5.80 -16.74 -17.30
C ILE A 482 -6.76 -17.90 -17.54
N LEU A 483 -6.28 -19.13 -17.37
CA LEU A 483 -7.08 -20.35 -17.43
C LEU A 483 -7.41 -20.78 -16.00
N GLU A 484 -8.70 -20.96 -15.70
CA GLU A 484 -9.14 -21.42 -14.37
C GLU A 484 -10.02 -22.67 -14.51
N GLU A 485 -9.55 -23.76 -13.90
CA GLU A 485 -10.33 -24.98 -13.67
C GLU A 485 -10.98 -24.87 -12.29
N LEU A 486 -12.31 -25.00 -12.22
CA LEU A 486 -13.09 -24.62 -11.03
C LEU A 486 -13.12 -25.70 -9.91
N GLY A 487 -12.71 -26.94 -10.20
CA GLY A 487 -12.74 -28.04 -9.23
C GLY A 487 -14.13 -28.28 -8.63
N GLU A 488 -14.20 -28.64 -7.35
CA GLU A 488 -15.48 -28.87 -6.64
C GLU A 488 -16.31 -27.59 -6.43
N LEU A 489 -15.70 -26.41 -6.59
CA LEU A 489 -16.40 -25.12 -6.46
C LEU A 489 -17.15 -24.71 -7.74
N GLU A 490 -17.11 -25.52 -8.80
CA GLU A 490 -17.79 -25.24 -10.08
C GLU A 490 -19.25 -24.78 -9.88
N PRO A 491 -20.14 -25.51 -9.17
CA PRO A 491 -21.54 -25.07 -9.04
C PRO A 491 -21.68 -23.70 -8.36
N ALA A 492 -20.94 -23.47 -7.28
CA ALA A 492 -21.00 -22.22 -6.51
C ALA A 492 -20.47 -21.01 -7.32
N ILE A 493 -19.45 -21.21 -8.15
CA ILE A 493 -18.89 -20.17 -9.01
C ILE A 493 -19.86 -19.87 -10.16
N LEU A 494 -20.46 -20.89 -10.77
CA LEU A 494 -21.41 -20.72 -11.86
C LEU A 494 -22.73 -20.10 -11.42
N GLU A 495 -23.13 -20.24 -10.16
CA GLU A 495 -24.28 -19.54 -9.56
C GLU A 495 -23.98 -18.07 -9.22
N ASN A 496 -22.71 -17.69 -9.12
CA ASN A 496 -22.30 -16.34 -8.73
C ASN A 496 -22.17 -15.41 -9.95
N GLN A 497 -23.16 -14.52 -10.13
CA GLN A 497 -23.18 -13.58 -11.24
C GLN A 497 -21.95 -12.67 -11.32
N ALA A 498 -21.40 -12.23 -10.18
CA ALA A 498 -20.23 -11.36 -10.17
C ALA A 498 -18.96 -12.08 -10.70
N LYS A 499 -18.85 -13.39 -10.45
CA LYS A 499 -17.75 -14.21 -11.01
C LYS A 499 -17.92 -14.43 -12.51
N LEU A 500 -19.15 -14.70 -12.96
CA LEU A 500 -19.44 -14.81 -14.39
C LEU A 500 -19.24 -13.49 -15.14
N ASP A 501 -19.56 -12.35 -14.53
CA ASP A 501 -19.35 -11.03 -15.13
C ASP A 501 -17.87 -10.68 -15.29
N ALA A 502 -17.02 -11.21 -14.41
CA ALA A 502 -15.56 -11.10 -14.50
C ALA A 502 -14.95 -12.05 -15.55
N CYS A 503 -15.66 -13.12 -15.93
CA CYS A 503 -15.21 -14.09 -16.92
C CYS A 503 -15.33 -13.52 -18.34
N ASP A 504 -14.26 -13.62 -19.13
CA ASP A 504 -14.25 -13.13 -20.51
C ASP A 504 -14.63 -14.23 -21.51
N LEU A 505 -14.41 -15.52 -21.19
CA LEU A 505 -14.63 -16.66 -22.10
C LEU A 505 -14.88 -17.97 -21.35
N ILE A 506 -15.73 -18.84 -21.89
CA ILE A 506 -15.86 -20.23 -21.43
C ILE A 506 -15.20 -21.18 -22.44
N CYS A 507 -14.35 -22.08 -21.96
CA CYS A 507 -13.88 -23.25 -22.72
C CYS A 507 -14.65 -24.50 -22.24
N TYR A 508 -15.61 -24.94 -23.03
CA TYR A 508 -16.32 -26.19 -22.78
C TYR A 508 -15.47 -27.37 -23.26
N ALA A 509 -14.91 -28.12 -22.32
CA ALA A 509 -14.00 -29.22 -22.59
C ALA A 509 -14.68 -30.58 -22.38
N TYR A 510 -14.62 -31.45 -23.38
CA TYR A 510 -15.06 -32.85 -23.26
C TYR A 510 -13.98 -33.80 -23.80
N ASP A 511 -14.05 -35.06 -23.42
CA ASP A 511 -13.11 -36.08 -23.88
C ASP A 511 -13.70 -36.79 -25.10
N SER A 512 -13.05 -36.61 -26.25
CA SER A 512 -13.52 -37.19 -27.52
C SER A 512 -13.53 -38.72 -27.55
N SER A 513 -12.84 -39.38 -26.62
CA SER A 513 -12.82 -40.83 -26.45
C SER A 513 -13.84 -41.34 -25.42
N ASP A 514 -14.35 -40.48 -24.53
CA ASP A 514 -15.36 -40.84 -23.53
C ASP A 514 -16.78 -40.51 -24.06
N PRO A 515 -17.64 -41.52 -24.28
CA PRO A 515 -18.98 -41.30 -24.81
C PRO A 515 -19.90 -40.49 -23.89
N ASP A 516 -19.64 -40.43 -22.58
CA ASP A 516 -20.55 -39.76 -21.62
C ASP A 516 -20.12 -38.30 -21.33
N SER A 517 -18.92 -37.90 -21.76
CA SER A 517 -18.30 -36.62 -21.36
C SER A 517 -19.02 -35.37 -21.90
N PHE A 518 -19.53 -35.40 -23.15
CA PHE A 518 -20.20 -34.24 -23.75
C PHE A 518 -21.57 -33.94 -23.11
N SER A 519 -22.29 -34.98 -22.66
CA SER A 519 -23.60 -34.84 -22.00
C SER A 519 -23.54 -33.94 -20.75
N HIS A 520 -22.37 -33.90 -20.09
CA HIS A 520 -22.13 -33.04 -18.94
C HIS A 520 -22.27 -31.56 -19.31
N ILE A 521 -21.75 -31.13 -20.47
CA ILE A 521 -21.81 -29.74 -20.94
C ILE A 521 -23.26 -29.34 -21.23
N GLU A 522 -24.03 -30.20 -21.90
CA GLU A 522 -25.46 -29.95 -22.16
C GLU A 522 -26.24 -29.78 -20.85
N ASN A 523 -26.04 -30.69 -19.91
CA ASN A 523 -26.70 -30.66 -18.61
C ASN A 523 -26.30 -29.44 -17.77
N LEU A 524 -25.06 -28.98 -17.88
CA LEU A 524 -24.56 -27.81 -17.17
C LEU A 524 -25.17 -26.52 -17.76
N ARG A 525 -25.22 -26.38 -19.08
CA ARG A 525 -25.88 -25.22 -19.73
C ARG A 525 -27.37 -25.18 -19.50
N ARG A 526 -28.06 -26.33 -19.49
CA ARG A 526 -29.49 -26.39 -19.11
C ARG A 526 -29.73 -25.91 -17.67
N ARG A 527 -28.81 -26.22 -16.75
CA ARG A 527 -28.89 -25.81 -15.33
C ARG A 527 -28.52 -24.34 -15.13
N HIS A 528 -27.60 -23.80 -15.92
CA HIS A 528 -27.12 -22.43 -15.80
C HIS A 528 -27.30 -21.66 -17.14
N PRO A 529 -28.51 -21.17 -17.45
CA PRO A 529 -28.79 -20.47 -18.72
C PRO A 529 -27.95 -19.20 -18.94
N GLN A 530 -27.53 -18.54 -17.85
CA GLN A 530 -26.63 -17.38 -17.86
C GLN A 530 -25.28 -17.62 -18.54
N LEU A 531 -24.86 -18.87 -18.74
CA LEU A 531 -23.64 -19.17 -19.50
C LEU A 531 -23.77 -18.87 -20.99
N ASP A 532 -24.99 -18.72 -21.50
CA ASP A 532 -25.24 -18.32 -22.89
C ASP A 532 -25.01 -16.81 -23.11
N ASP A 533 -24.90 -16.03 -22.04
CA ASP A 533 -24.52 -14.61 -22.07
C ASP A 533 -23.00 -14.39 -22.10
N LEU A 534 -22.22 -15.47 -22.18
CA LEU A 534 -20.76 -15.45 -22.30
C LEU A 534 -20.31 -16.06 -23.64
N PRO A 535 -19.22 -15.55 -24.24
CA PRO A 535 -18.64 -16.19 -25.40
C PRO A 535 -18.05 -17.55 -24.99
N ALA A 536 -18.06 -18.51 -25.90
CA ALA A 536 -17.61 -19.87 -25.61
C ALA A 536 -16.85 -20.51 -26.77
N ILE A 537 -15.93 -21.41 -26.44
CA ILE A 537 -15.32 -22.36 -27.38
C ILE A 537 -15.62 -23.77 -26.89
N TYR A 538 -16.03 -24.65 -27.81
CA TYR A 538 -16.16 -26.08 -27.54
C TYR A 538 -14.88 -26.79 -27.95
N THR A 539 -14.34 -27.62 -27.08
CA THR A 539 -13.03 -28.24 -27.24
C THR A 539 -13.15 -29.74 -26.98
N ALA A 540 -12.81 -30.52 -27.99
CA ALA A 540 -12.73 -31.98 -27.94
C ALA A 540 -11.30 -32.38 -27.57
N LEU A 541 -11.07 -32.63 -26.29
CA LEU A 541 -9.78 -33.05 -25.75
C LEU A 541 -9.50 -34.53 -26.05
N LYS A 542 -8.23 -34.92 -25.88
CA LYS A 542 -7.70 -36.28 -26.11
C LYS A 542 -7.96 -36.79 -27.53
N ALA A 543 -7.89 -35.90 -28.52
CA ALA A 543 -8.09 -36.23 -29.93
C ALA A 543 -7.02 -37.17 -30.51
N ASP A 544 -5.97 -37.48 -29.75
CA ASP A 544 -4.99 -38.54 -30.03
C ASP A 544 -5.55 -39.96 -29.83
N ARG A 545 -6.69 -40.10 -29.17
CA ARG A 545 -7.39 -41.37 -28.94
C ARG A 545 -8.48 -41.60 -29.98
N ASP A 546 -8.98 -42.83 -30.03
CA ASP A 546 -10.10 -43.19 -30.91
C ASP A 546 -11.35 -42.38 -30.56
N LYS A 547 -11.81 -41.58 -31.54
CA LYS A 547 -13.04 -40.79 -31.41
C LYS A 547 -14.24 -41.72 -31.24
N THR A 548 -15.02 -41.51 -30.18
CA THR A 548 -16.24 -42.27 -29.92
C THR A 548 -17.49 -41.42 -30.15
N THR A 549 -18.60 -42.09 -30.47
CA THR A 549 -19.92 -41.44 -30.57
C THR A 549 -20.37 -40.99 -29.19
N GLN A 550 -20.71 -39.71 -29.06
CA GLN A 550 -21.16 -39.14 -27.79
C GLN A 550 -22.61 -39.55 -27.51
N ARG A 551 -22.91 -39.96 -26.28
CA ARG A 551 -24.25 -40.33 -25.78
C ARG A 551 -25.02 -39.08 -25.36
N SER A 552 -25.21 -38.18 -26.30
CA SER A 552 -26.02 -36.97 -26.19
C SER A 552 -27.13 -37.00 -27.24
N GLU A 553 -28.13 -36.13 -27.08
CA GLU A 553 -29.24 -36.04 -28.05
C GLU A 553 -28.76 -35.64 -29.44
N LEU A 554 -27.77 -34.74 -29.50
CA LEU A 554 -27.08 -34.31 -30.72
C LEU A 554 -25.59 -34.62 -30.60
N GLN A 555 -24.96 -35.01 -31.71
CA GLN A 555 -23.49 -35.08 -31.74
C GLN A 555 -22.89 -33.68 -31.58
N PRO A 556 -21.67 -33.54 -31.01
CA PRO A 556 -21.07 -32.24 -30.69
C PRO A 556 -21.11 -31.22 -31.83
N ASP A 557 -20.78 -31.63 -33.06
CA ASP A 557 -20.77 -30.75 -34.24
C ASP A 557 -22.18 -30.25 -34.59
N ALA A 558 -23.19 -31.13 -34.50
CA ALA A 558 -24.59 -30.78 -34.72
C ALA A 558 -25.14 -29.90 -33.59
N TYR A 559 -24.73 -30.16 -32.35
CA TYR A 559 -25.10 -29.36 -31.18
C TYR A 559 -24.58 -27.93 -31.30
N THR A 560 -23.29 -27.72 -31.59
CA THR A 560 -22.75 -26.36 -31.73
C THR A 560 -23.33 -25.66 -32.97
N SER A 561 -23.55 -26.38 -34.07
CA SER A 561 -24.21 -25.84 -35.26
C SER A 561 -25.64 -25.36 -34.96
N SER A 562 -26.39 -26.08 -34.12
CA SER A 562 -27.74 -25.65 -33.70
C SER A 562 -27.75 -24.33 -32.91
N LEU A 563 -26.61 -23.97 -32.33
CA LEU A 563 -26.39 -22.72 -31.60
C LEU A 563 -25.72 -21.63 -32.46
N ASN A 564 -25.53 -21.91 -33.76
CA ASN A 564 -24.80 -21.08 -34.71
C ASN A 564 -23.36 -20.76 -34.26
N MET A 565 -22.74 -21.72 -33.58
CA MET A 565 -21.37 -21.69 -33.08
C MET A 565 -20.45 -22.49 -33.98
N SER A 566 -19.14 -22.20 -33.91
CA SER A 566 -18.12 -23.00 -34.60
C SER A 566 -18.14 -24.46 -34.13
N THR A 567 -17.74 -25.39 -35.00
CA THR A 567 -17.55 -26.79 -34.64
C THR A 567 -16.49 -26.93 -33.53
N PRO A 568 -16.60 -27.95 -32.66
CA PRO A 568 -15.60 -28.18 -31.62
C PRO A 568 -14.16 -28.28 -32.16
N LEU A 569 -13.21 -27.64 -31.48
CA LEU A 569 -11.79 -27.76 -31.80
C LEU A 569 -11.26 -29.09 -31.25
N HIS A 570 -10.73 -29.93 -32.13
CA HIS A 570 -10.13 -31.21 -31.77
C HIS A 570 -8.66 -31.02 -31.44
N VAL A 571 -8.29 -31.31 -30.18
CA VAL A 571 -6.92 -31.10 -29.70
C VAL A 571 -6.46 -32.24 -28.81
N SER A 572 -5.13 -32.40 -28.75
CA SER A 572 -4.49 -33.17 -27.70
C SER A 572 -3.32 -32.38 -27.12
N VAL A 573 -3.14 -32.50 -25.81
CA VAL A 573 -2.00 -31.93 -25.09
C VAL A 573 -0.67 -32.59 -25.47
N THR A 574 -0.71 -33.74 -26.14
CA THR A 574 0.48 -34.43 -26.66
C THR A 574 0.90 -33.91 -28.03
N TRP A 575 0.06 -33.09 -28.70
CA TRP A 575 0.36 -32.52 -30.01
C TRP A 575 1.08 -31.18 -29.89
N SER A 576 2.02 -30.91 -30.79
CA SER A 576 2.72 -29.62 -30.86
C SER A 576 1.80 -28.44 -31.23
N SER A 577 0.65 -28.72 -31.87
CA SER A 577 -0.35 -27.71 -32.25
C SER A 577 -1.26 -27.26 -31.11
N ILE A 578 -1.09 -27.76 -29.87
CA ILE A 578 -1.91 -27.34 -28.73
C ILE A 578 -1.89 -25.82 -28.49
N SER A 579 -0.81 -25.15 -28.88
CA SER A 579 -0.67 -23.69 -28.82
C SER A 579 -1.74 -22.96 -29.62
N GLU A 580 -2.22 -23.54 -30.73
CA GLU A 580 -3.27 -22.96 -31.57
C GLU A 580 -4.60 -22.82 -30.80
N LEU A 581 -4.89 -23.72 -29.85
CA LEU A 581 -6.06 -23.58 -28.98
C LEU A 581 -5.96 -22.35 -28.08
N PHE A 582 -4.80 -22.11 -27.48
CA PHE A 582 -4.61 -20.94 -26.60
C PHE A 582 -4.72 -19.63 -27.38
N VAL A 583 -4.21 -19.60 -28.62
CA VAL A 583 -4.42 -18.49 -29.55
C VAL A 583 -5.91 -18.33 -29.86
N ALA A 584 -6.63 -19.40 -30.21
CA ALA A 584 -8.07 -19.35 -30.50
C ALA A 584 -8.89 -18.84 -29.29
N LEU A 585 -8.56 -19.29 -28.07
CA LEU A 585 -9.19 -18.79 -26.83
C LEU A 585 -8.93 -17.29 -26.65
N ALA A 586 -7.68 -16.85 -26.79
CA ALA A 586 -7.32 -15.44 -26.66
C ALA A 586 -7.97 -14.55 -27.75
N GLU A 587 -8.06 -15.03 -28.99
CA GLU A 587 -8.76 -14.36 -30.08
C GLU A 587 -10.26 -14.25 -29.83
N ALA A 588 -10.90 -15.33 -29.36
CA ALA A 588 -12.33 -15.31 -29.02
C ALA A 588 -12.62 -14.37 -27.84
N ALA A 589 -11.77 -14.33 -26.81
CA ALA A 589 -11.94 -13.42 -25.68
C ALA A 589 -11.76 -11.94 -26.09
N THR A 590 -10.82 -11.66 -27.00
CA THR A 590 -10.57 -10.29 -27.49
C THR A 590 -11.52 -9.85 -28.62
N ASN A 591 -12.16 -10.79 -29.31
CA ASN A 591 -13.20 -10.55 -30.31
C ASN A 591 -14.46 -11.40 -30.03
N PRO A 592 -15.20 -11.10 -28.95
CA PRO A 592 -16.23 -12.01 -28.44
C PRO A 592 -17.42 -12.16 -29.40
N SER A 593 -17.63 -11.24 -30.34
CA SER A 593 -18.69 -11.34 -31.36
C SER A 593 -18.68 -12.63 -32.18
N THR A 594 -17.51 -13.28 -32.33
CA THR A 594 -17.37 -14.52 -33.11
C THR A 594 -17.71 -15.77 -32.30
N ALA A 595 -17.83 -15.67 -30.98
CA ALA A 595 -17.92 -16.80 -30.06
C ALA A 595 -19.19 -16.81 -29.20
N PHE A 596 -20.18 -15.95 -29.48
CA PHE A 596 -21.49 -16.01 -28.80
C PHE A 596 -22.44 -17.01 -29.47
N PRO A 597 -23.23 -17.78 -28.69
CA PRO A 597 -24.37 -18.51 -29.22
C PRO A 597 -25.33 -17.53 -29.91
N LYS A 598 -25.61 -17.72 -31.21
CA LYS A 598 -26.51 -16.80 -31.94
C LYS A 598 -27.93 -17.35 -31.87
N SER A 599 -28.80 -16.66 -31.12
CA SER A 599 -30.26 -16.83 -31.25
C SER A 599 -30.77 -16.10 -32.49
N GLU A 600 -31.85 -16.61 -33.11
CA GLU A 600 -32.59 -15.88 -34.15
C GLU A 600 -32.95 -14.48 -33.62
N GLU A 601 -32.69 -13.45 -34.43
CA GLU A 601 -32.89 -12.06 -34.01
C GLU A 601 -34.37 -11.82 -33.67
N PRO A 602 -34.72 -11.30 -32.47
CA PRO A 602 -35.98 -10.56 -32.38
C PRO A 602 -35.88 -9.41 -33.38
N PRO A 603 -36.94 -9.16 -34.18
CA PRO A 603 -36.89 -8.20 -35.27
C PRO A 603 -36.35 -6.86 -34.78
N ALA A 604 -35.44 -6.26 -35.55
CA ALA A 604 -34.80 -5.00 -35.20
C ALA A 604 -35.84 -3.99 -34.69
N ASP A 605 -35.66 -3.50 -33.46
CA ASP A 605 -36.54 -2.51 -32.86
C ASP A 605 -36.39 -1.18 -33.60
N ARG A 606 -37.24 -1.02 -34.63
CA ARG A 606 -37.31 0.16 -35.50
C ARG A 606 -38.12 1.29 -34.87
N THR A 607 -38.53 1.18 -33.60
CA THR A 607 -39.36 2.20 -32.93
C THR A 607 -38.72 3.58 -32.98
N SER A 608 -37.40 3.68 -32.79
CA SER A 608 -36.66 4.94 -32.92
C SER A 608 -36.66 5.51 -34.34
N LEU A 609 -36.56 4.64 -35.35
CA LEU A 609 -36.65 5.00 -36.76
C LEU A 609 -38.07 5.47 -37.13
N TYR A 610 -39.11 4.78 -36.63
CA TYR A 610 -40.51 5.16 -36.83
C TYR A 610 -40.86 6.47 -36.12
N VAL A 611 -40.34 6.70 -34.91
CA VAL A 611 -40.48 7.98 -34.19
C VAL A 611 -39.78 9.11 -34.94
N ALA A 612 -38.56 8.87 -35.44
CA ALA A 612 -37.82 9.87 -36.22
C ALA A 612 -38.54 10.20 -37.55
N LEU A 613 -38.99 9.18 -38.29
CA LEU A 613 -39.78 9.36 -39.51
C LEU A 613 -41.12 10.07 -39.23
N GLY A 614 -41.81 9.71 -38.14
CA GLY A 614 -43.04 10.36 -37.70
C GLY A 614 -42.84 11.83 -37.34
N ALA A 615 -41.78 12.16 -36.59
CA ALA A 615 -41.42 13.53 -36.25
C ALA A 615 -41.08 14.35 -37.51
N THR A 616 -40.34 13.75 -38.45
CA THR A 616 -39.97 14.41 -39.71
C THR A 616 -41.19 14.66 -40.60
N ALA A 617 -42.12 13.70 -40.68
CA ALA A 617 -43.39 13.86 -41.39
C ALA A 617 -44.27 14.94 -40.77
N CYS A 618 -44.35 15.00 -39.43
CA CYS A 618 -45.10 16.05 -38.73
C CYS A 618 -44.48 17.44 -38.96
N ALA A 619 -43.15 17.55 -38.92
CA ALA A 619 -42.44 18.80 -39.20
C ALA A 619 -42.64 19.26 -40.64
N ALA A 620 -42.59 18.36 -41.62
CA ALA A 620 -42.85 18.66 -43.02
C ALA A 620 -44.31 19.10 -43.25
N ALA A 621 -45.27 18.42 -42.61
CA ALA A 621 -46.69 18.81 -42.67
C ALA A 621 -46.94 20.18 -42.03
N ALA A 622 -46.32 20.47 -40.88
CA ALA A 622 -46.40 21.76 -40.23
C ALA A 622 -45.78 22.87 -41.10
N ALA A 623 -44.61 22.64 -41.68
CA ALA A 623 -43.97 23.57 -42.61
C ALA A 623 -44.83 23.83 -43.86
N PHE A 624 -45.45 22.79 -44.42
CA PHE A 624 -46.38 22.92 -45.55
C PHE A 624 -47.65 23.70 -45.18
N MET A 625 -48.23 23.48 -43.99
CA MET A 625 -49.37 24.25 -43.51
C MET A 625 -49.03 25.72 -43.26
N ILE A 626 -47.84 26.01 -42.74
CA ILE A 626 -47.35 27.38 -42.54
C ILE A 626 -47.16 28.07 -43.91
N TRP A 627 -46.53 27.40 -44.87
CA TRP A 627 -46.36 27.91 -46.24
C TRP A 627 -47.70 28.17 -46.93
N ARG A 628 -48.66 27.25 -46.80
CA ARG A 628 -50.02 27.41 -47.37
C ARG A 628 -50.82 28.52 -46.70
N ARG A 629 -50.61 28.75 -45.39
CA ARG A 629 -51.22 29.91 -44.70
C ARG A 629 -50.60 31.23 -45.14
N SER A 630 -49.29 31.28 -45.42
CA SER A 630 -48.64 32.53 -45.86
C SER A 630 -48.96 32.88 -47.32
N THR A 631 -49.31 31.91 -48.17
CA THR A 631 -49.71 32.15 -49.56
C THR A 631 -51.19 32.51 -49.72
N ASN A 632 -52.06 32.12 -48.79
CA ASN A 632 -53.48 32.51 -48.78
C ASN A 632 -53.77 33.84 -48.05
N SER A 633 -52.74 34.50 -47.50
CA SER A 633 -52.84 35.79 -46.81
C SER A 633 -52.33 36.98 -47.67
N LEU A 634 -52.36 36.82 -49.00
CA LEU A 634 -52.00 37.84 -49.99
C LEU A 634 -53.18 38.16 -50.90
#